data_AF-A0A2M6VN11-F1
#
_entry.id   AF-A0A2M6VN11-F1
#
_cell.length_a   1.000
_cell.length_b   1.000
_cell.length_c   1.000
_cell.angle_alpha   90.00
_cell.angle_beta   90.00
_cell.angle_gamma   90.00
#
_symmetry.space_group_name_H-M   'P 1'
#
loop_
_entity.id
_entity.type
_entity.pdbx_description
1 polymer ?
#
loop_
_entity_poly.entity_id
_entity_poly.type
_entity_poly.pdbx_seq_one_letter_code
_entity_poly.pdbx_strand_id
1 'polypeptide(L)'
;MHSSVASAEALSDNLSRALAVAGELEALLETEFEHLKAQNLDAFEATQVRKNALLQELTQLADIQGPESADALSPEWDGFKAHMVHCRDLHRRNEVLIHRKIDAIRGALQSLQVQDPTSTVEIYDRLGQLSRTRRGRGRGYSDA
;
A
#
# COMPACT_ATOMS: atom_id res chain seq x y z
N MET A 1 1.31 -1.10 -53.95
CA MET A 1 0.48 -2.09 -53.23
C MET A 1 1.28 -2.86 -52.18
N HIS A 2 2.53 -3.27 -52.42
CA HIS A 2 3.34 -4.01 -51.43
C HIS A 2 3.71 -3.25 -50.15
N SER A 3 3.93 -1.92 -50.21
CA SER A 3 4.35 -1.15 -49.03
C SER A 3 3.26 -0.92 -47.98
N SER A 4 1.97 -0.97 -48.35
CA SER A 4 0.86 -0.76 -47.42
C SER A 4 0.50 -2.02 -46.62
N VAL A 5 0.76 -3.21 -47.19
CA VAL A 5 0.47 -4.50 -46.54
C VAL A 5 1.51 -4.79 -45.45
N ALA A 6 2.78 -4.50 -45.72
CA ALA A 6 3.86 -4.70 -44.76
C ALA A 6 3.69 -3.87 -43.47
N SER A 7 3.15 -2.65 -43.57
CA SER A 7 2.86 -1.81 -42.40
C SER A 7 1.68 -2.32 -41.58
N ALA A 8 0.65 -2.88 -42.22
CA ALA A 8 -0.50 -3.46 -41.51
C ALA A 8 -0.15 -4.77 -40.79
N GLU A 9 0.70 -5.60 -41.40
CA GLU A 9 1.18 -6.86 -40.81
C GLU A 9 2.07 -6.58 -39.58
N ALA A 10 2.98 -5.61 -39.67
CA ALA A 10 3.80 -5.17 -38.52
C ALA A 10 2.96 -4.59 -37.36
N LEU A 11 1.87 -3.87 -37.66
CA LEU A 11 0.95 -3.36 -36.64
C LEU A 11 0.19 -4.50 -35.94
N SER A 12 -0.28 -5.48 -36.69
CA SER A 12 -0.93 -6.69 -36.16
C SER A 12 0.02 -7.49 -35.26
N ASP A 13 1.27 -7.66 -35.70
CA ASP A 13 2.30 -8.36 -34.91
C ASP A 13 2.61 -7.63 -33.61
N ASN A 14 2.78 -6.30 -33.66
CA ASN A 14 2.99 -5.47 -32.47
C ASN A 14 1.82 -5.54 -31.49
N LEU A 15 0.58 -5.47 -31.99
CA LEU A 15 -0.62 -5.59 -31.17
C LEU A 15 -0.70 -6.98 -30.50
N SER A 16 -0.44 -8.05 -31.25
CA SER A 16 -0.46 -9.42 -30.73
C SER A 16 0.56 -9.60 -29.60
N ARG A 17 1.76 -9.05 -29.78
CA ARG A 17 2.82 -9.07 -28.77
C ARG A 17 2.46 -8.22 -27.55
N ALA A 18 1.89 -7.04 -27.76
CA ALA A 18 1.46 -6.17 -26.67
C ALA A 18 0.38 -6.84 -25.81
N LEU A 19 -0.56 -7.57 -26.42
CA LEU A 19 -1.56 -8.36 -25.70
C LEU A 19 -0.93 -9.50 -24.88
N ALA A 20 0.05 -10.21 -25.44
CA ALA A 20 0.77 -11.25 -24.71
C ALA A 20 1.51 -10.68 -23.48
N VAL A 21 2.23 -9.58 -23.66
CA VAL A 21 2.94 -8.88 -22.58
C VAL A 21 1.97 -8.33 -21.53
N ALA A 22 0.79 -7.84 -21.94
CA ALA A 22 -0.26 -7.41 -21.02
C ALA A 22 -0.82 -8.58 -20.20
N GLY A 23 -0.94 -9.77 -20.78
CA GLY A 23 -1.28 -11.00 -20.07
C GLY A 23 -0.23 -11.41 -19.04
N GLU A 24 1.06 -11.27 -19.36
CA GLU A 24 2.14 -11.48 -18.38
C GLU A 24 2.06 -10.48 -17.22
N LEU A 25 1.75 -9.21 -17.51
CA LEU A 25 1.58 -8.17 -16.50
C LEU A 25 0.40 -8.50 -15.57
N GLU A 26 -0.71 -8.97 -16.11
CA GLU A 26 -1.86 -9.41 -15.32
C GLU A 26 -1.48 -10.53 -14.34
N ALA A 27 -0.83 -11.59 -14.84
CA ALA A 27 -0.38 -12.70 -14.01
C ALA A 27 0.62 -12.26 -12.93
N LEU A 28 1.49 -11.31 -13.25
CA LEU A 28 2.42 -10.71 -12.29
C LEU A 28 1.68 -9.95 -11.18
N LEU A 29 0.64 -9.16 -11.54
CA LEU A 29 -0.15 -8.40 -10.57
C LEU A 29 -0.98 -9.29 -9.64
N GLU A 30 -1.46 -10.43 -10.14
CA GLU A 30 -2.09 -11.46 -9.30
C GLU A 30 -1.06 -12.13 -8.36
N THR A 31 0.14 -12.41 -8.85
CA THR A 31 1.23 -12.94 -8.02
C THR A 31 1.64 -11.95 -6.92
N GLU A 32 1.74 -10.65 -7.25
CA GLU A 32 1.96 -9.58 -6.27
C GLU A 32 0.89 -9.60 -5.16
N PHE A 33 -0.38 -9.79 -5.53
CA PHE A 33 -1.47 -9.83 -4.57
C PHE A 33 -1.33 -11.00 -3.58
N GLU A 34 -0.94 -12.18 -4.07
CA GLU A 34 -0.70 -13.33 -3.20
C GLU A 34 0.50 -13.13 -2.27
N HIS A 35 1.59 -12.52 -2.76
CA HIS A 35 2.73 -12.13 -1.90
C HIS A 35 2.31 -11.13 -0.81
N LEU A 36 1.51 -10.12 -1.16
CA LEU A 36 0.99 -9.14 -0.20
C LEU A 36 0.07 -9.78 0.84
N LYS A 37 -0.79 -10.72 0.44
CA LYS A 37 -1.63 -11.50 1.37
C LYS A 37 -0.77 -12.29 2.36
N ALA A 38 0.26 -12.97 1.85
CA ALA A 38 1.21 -13.76 2.64
C ALA A 38 2.21 -12.93 3.47
N GLN A 39 2.18 -11.59 3.36
CA GLN A 39 3.17 -10.68 3.98
C GLN A 39 4.62 -10.92 3.53
N ASN A 40 4.81 -11.54 2.36
CA ASN A 40 6.13 -11.77 1.79
C ASN A 40 6.57 -10.53 1.01
N LEU A 41 7.04 -9.51 1.72
CA LEU A 41 7.40 -8.22 1.14
C LEU A 41 8.66 -8.30 0.26
N ASP A 42 9.62 -9.15 0.60
CA ASP A 42 10.83 -9.36 -0.20
C ASP A 42 10.48 -9.93 -1.59
N ALA A 43 9.55 -10.90 -1.64
CA ALA A 43 9.07 -11.43 -2.91
C ALA A 43 8.28 -10.39 -3.71
N PHE A 44 7.45 -9.57 -3.06
CA PHE A 44 6.76 -8.46 -3.70
C PHE A 44 7.71 -7.37 -4.24
N GLU A 45 8.81 -7.09 -3.54
CA GLU A 45 9.82 -6.14 -3.99
C GLU A 45 10.57 -6.68 -5.23
N ALA A 46 10.90 -7.97 -5.22
CA ALA A 46 11.54 -8.63 -6.35
C ALA A 46 10.69 -8.58 -7.64
N THR A 47 9.35 -8.59 -7.55
CA THR A 47 8.49 -8.48 -8.74
C THR A 47 8.48 -7.08 -9.35
N GLN A 48 8.88 -6.02 -8.63
CA GLN A 48 8.84 -4.64 -9.13
C GLN A 48 9.75 -4.43 -10.35
N VAL A 49 10.92 -5.08 -10.37
CA VAL A 49 11.85 -5.01 -11.51
C VAL A 49 11.18 -5.56 -12.77
N ARG A 50 10.54 -6.74 -12.66
CA ARG A 50 9.83 -7.35 -13.79
C ARG A 50 8.64 -6.50 -14.24
N LYS A 51 7.85 -5.96 -13.31
CA LYS A 51 6.71 -5.08 -13.63
C LYS A 51 7.15 -3.87 -14.47
N ASN A 52 8.21 -3.20 -14.04
CA ASN A 52 8.73 -2.03 -14.76
C ASN A 52 9.23 -2.41 -16.17
N ALA A 53 9.90 -3.55 -16.33
CA ALA A 53 10.33 -4.04 -17.64
C ALA A 53 9.13 -4.32 -18.57
N LEU A 54 8.09 -4.98 -18.06
CA LEU A 54 6.86 -5.25 -18.83
C LEU A 54 6.16 -3.96 -19.25
N LEU A 55 6.03 -2.99 -18.34
CA LEU A 55 5.42 -1.69 -18.65
C LEU A 55 6.22 -0.93 -19.72
N GLN A 56 7.55 -0.94 -19.65
CA GLN A 56 8.41 -0.33 -20.66
C GLN A 56 8.25 -1.00 -22.03
N GLU A 57 8.19 -2.33 -22.08
CA GLU A 57 7.95 -3.09 -23.32
C GLU A 57 6.58 -2.74 -23.92
N LEU A 58 5.53 -2.65 -23.09
CA LEU A 58 4.19 -2.23 -23.53
C LEU A 58 4.17 -0.82 -24.12
N THR A 59 4.84 0.12 -23.47
CA THR A 59 4.97 1.50 -23.96
C THR A 59 5.68 1.56 -25.31
N GLN A 60 6.71 0.73 -25.51
CA GLN A 60 7.44 0.66 -26.79
C GLN A 60 6.61 0.01 -27.90
N LEU A 61 5.90 -1.09 -27.60
CA LEU A 61 5.10 -1.83 -28.59
C LEU A 61 3.89 -1.03 -29.09
N ALA A 62 3.27 -0.25 -28.20
CA ALA A 62 2.15 0.62 -28.53
C ALA A 62 2.56 2.04 -28.96
N ASP A 63 3.87 2.33 -29.03
CA ASP A 63 4.44 3.66 -29.32
C ASP A 63 3.83 4.80 -28.47
N ILE A 64 3.64 4.53 -27.17
CA ILE A 64 3.04 5.49 -26.24
C ILE A 64 4.14 6.44 -25.75
N GLN A 65 4.12 7.69 -26.20
CA GLN A 65 5.05 8.74 -25.76
C GLN A 65 4.51 9.57 -24.58
N GLY A 66 3.23 9.40 -24.26
CA GLY A 66 2.52 10.11 -23.20
C GLY A 66 1.04 9.74 -23.10
N PRO A 67 0.30 10.36 -22.17
CA PRO A 67 -1.13 10.06 -21.97
C PRO A 67 -1.96 10.34 -23.23
N GLU A 68 -1.68 11.43 -23.94
CA GLU A 68 -2.40 11.78 -25.18
C GLU A 68 -2.21 10.75 -26.29
N SER A 69 -1.01 10.17 -26.42
CA SER A 69 -0.74 9.12 -27.41
C SER A 69 -1.42 7.78 -27.05
N ALA A 70 -1.64 7.51 -25.76
CA ALA A 70 -2.37 6.32 -25.33
C ALA A 70 -3.86 6.43 -25.70
N ASP A 71 -4.45 7.62 -25.54
CA ASP A 71 -5.84 7.87 -25.92
C ASP A 71 -6.03 7.94 -27.45
N ALA A 72 -5.00 8.35 -28.18
CA ALA A 72 -4.98 8.42 -29.64
C ALA A 72 -4.76 7.06 -30.33
N LEU A 73 -4.59 5.97 -29.58
CA LEU A 73 -4.43 4.63 -30.14
C LEU A 73 -5.63 4.24 -31.02
N SER A 74 -5.33 3.68 -32.18
CA SER A 74 -6.33 3.27 -33.18
C SER A 74 -7.33 2.24 -32.61
N PRO A 75 -8.55 2.13 -33.16
CA PRO A 75 -9.58 1.21 -32.66
C PRO A 75 -9.16 -0.27 -32.60
N GLU A 76 -8.20 -0.67 -33.43
CA GLU A 76 -7.58 -2.01 -33.40
C GLU A 76 -6.97 -2.33 -32.02
N TRP A 77 -6.54 -1.32 -31.27
CA TRP A 77 -5.99 -1.43 -29.93
C TRP A 77 -7.05 -1.38 -28.82
N ASP A 78 -8.35 -1.33 -29.13
CA ASP A 78 -9.40 -1.25 -28.11
C ASP A 78 -9.38 -2.46 -27.16
N GLY A 79 -9.10 -3.65 -27.67
CA GLY A 79 -8.92 -4.85 -26.85
C GLY A 79 -7.74 -4.73 -25.88
N PHE A 80 -6.63 -4.16 -26.36
CA PHE A 80 -5.46 -3.87 -25.53
C PHE A 80 -5.77 -2.82 -24.45
N LYS A 81 -6.46 -1.73 -24.81
CA LYS A 81 -6.89 -0.68 -23.87
C LYS A 81 -7.76 -1.26 -22.76
N ALA A 82 -8.72 -2.13 -23.10
CA ALA A 82 -9.55 -2.82 -22.12
C ALA A 82 -8.71 -3.71 -21.17
N HIS A 83 -7.72 -4.43 -21.70
CA HIS A 83 -6.81 -5.25 -20.89
C HIS A 83 -5.95 -4.42 -19.93
N MET A 84 -5.48 -3.25 -20.38
CA MET A 84 -4.71 -2.33 -19.54
C MET A 84 -5.56 -1.70 -18.43
N VAL A 85 -6.85 -1.42 -18.70
CA VAL A 85 -7.80 -1.00 -17.66
C VAL A 85 -7.95 -2.10 -16.61
N HIS A 86 -8.06 -3.37 -17.03
CA HIS A 86 -8.10 -4.49 -16.09
C HIS A 86 -6.83 -4.58 -15.22
N CYS A 87 -5.65 -4.50 -15.84
CA CYS A 87 -4.37 -4.47 -15.11
C CYS A 87 -4.30 -3.31 -14.10
N ARG A 88 -4.82 -2.13 -14.46
CA ARG A 88 -4.90 -0.98 -13.54
C ARG A 88 -5.78 -1.27 -12.32
N ASP A 89 -6.90 -1.94 -12.53
CA ASP A 89 -7.82 -2.29 -11.44
C ASP A 89 -7.21 -3.33 -10.49
N LEU A 90 -6.47 -4.32 -11.02
CA LEU A 90 -5.67 -5.27 -10.23
C LEU A 90 -4.58 -4.55 -9.42
N HIS A 91 -3.85 -3.62 -10.06
CA HIS A 91 -2.83 -2.84 -9.37
C HIS A 91 -3.44 -1.99 -8.23
N ARG A 92 -4.60 -1.35 -8.47
CA ARG A 92 -5.33 -0.60 -7.45
C ARG A 92 -5.77 -1.48 -6.27
N ARG A 93 -6.20 -2.72 -6.54
CA ARG A 93 -6.51 -3.71 -5.50
C ARG A 93 -5.30 -3.98 -4.61
N ASN A 94 -4.11 -4.13 -5.20
CA ASN A 94 -2.86 -4.36 -4.48
C ASN A 94 -2.50 -3.14 -3.60
N GLU A 95 -2.64 -1.93 -4.14
CA GLU A 95 -2.41 -0.67 -3.40
C GLU A 95 -3.32 -0.53 -2.17
N VAL A 96 -4.62 -0.83 -2.31
CA VAL A 96 -5.56 -0.80 -1.18
C VAL A 96 -5.12 -1.75 -0.07
N LEU A 97 -4.60 -2.94 -0.42
CA LEU A 97 -4.11 -3.90 0.57
C LEU A 97 -2.85 -3.40 1.30
N ILE A 98 -1.93 -2.77 0.57
CA ILE A 98 -0.73 -2.14 1.14
C ILE A 98 -1.12 -1.03 2.12
N HIS A 99 -2.01 -0.12 1.72
CA HIS A 99 -2.46 0.98 2.59
C HIS A 99 -3.11 0.49 3.88
N ARG A 100 -4.00 -0.51 3.80
CA ARG A 100 -4.62 -1.11 5.00
C ARG A 100 -3.60 -1.69 5.97
N LYS A 101 -2.53 -2.32 5.45
CA LYS A 101 -1.45 -2.85 6.31
C LYS A 101 -0.67 -1.72 6.97
N ILE A 102 -0.35 -0.65 6.24
CA ILE A 102 0.33 0.54 6.79
C ILE A 102 -0.52 1.17 7.90
N ASP A 103 -1.83 1.32 7.69
CA ASP A 103 -2.74 1.89 8.68
C ASP A 103 -2.83 1.03 9.95
N ALA A 104 -2.85 -0.30 9.80
CA ALA A 104 -2.80 -1.21 10.94
C ALA A 104 -1.49 -1.08 11.74
N ILE A 105 -0.34 -0.95 11.06
CA ILE A 105 0.97 -0.73 11.70
C ILE A 105 0.97 0.61 12.44
N ARG A 106 0.47 1.69 11.82
CA ARG A 106 0.36 3.01 12.45
C ARG A 106 -0.54 2.97 13.68
N GLY A 107 -1.70 2.32 13.60
CA GLY A 107 -2.61 2.13 14.73
C GLY A 107 -2.00 1.33 15.87
N ALA A 108 -1.26 0.26 15.55
CA ALA A 108 -0.52 -0.52 16.55
C ALA A 108 0.56 0.31 17.26
N LEU A 109 1.35 1.09 16.50
CA LEU A 109 2.36 1.99 17.06
C LEU A 109 1.73 3.07 17.97
N GLN A 110 0.62 3.67 17.55
CA GLN A 110 -0.12 4.62 18.38
C GLN A 110 -0.63 3.98 19.67
N SER A 111 -1.17 2.76 19.60
CA SER A 111 -1.63 2.03 20.79
C SER A 111 -0.49 1.73 21.76
N LEU A 112 0.72 1.46 21.26
CA LEU A 112 1.90 1.25 22.11
C LEU A 112 2.40 2.57 22.74
N GLN A 113 2.30 3.69 22.02
CA GLN A 113 2.71 5.01 22.53
C GLN A 113 1.73 5.59 23.57
N VAL A 114 0.44 5.24 23.50
CA VAL A 114 -0.57 5.69 24.48
C VAL A 114 -0.41 5.02 25.85
N GLN A 115 0.42 3.97 25.96
CA GLN A 115 0.61 3.22 27.21
C GLN A 115 1.59 3.86 28.22
N ASP A 116 2.29 4.98 27.93
CA ASP A 116 3.01 5.74 29.00
C ASP A 116 3.41 7.16 28.55
N PRO A 117 2.98 8.27 29.22
CA PRO A 117 3.76 8.83 30.34
C PRO A 117 2.96 9.69 31.37
N THR A 118 1.71 9.38 31.72
CA THR A 118 1.01 10.07 32.83
C THR A 118 0.29 9.15 33.82
N SER A 119 0.23 7.85 33.54
CA SER A 119 -0.44 6.87 34.41
C SER A 119 0.34 6.54 35.69
N THR A 120 1.62 6.88 35.77
CA THR A 120 2.46 6.52 36.92
C THR A 120 2.38 7.56 38.06
N VAL A 121 1.94 8.79 37.76
CA VAL A 121 1.90 9.88 38.74
C VAL A 121 0.60 9.89 39.57
N GLU A 122 -0.54 9.49 39.00
CA GLU A 122 -1.83 9.51 39.70
C GLU A 122 -2.05 8.36 40.71
N ILE A 123 -1.22 7.31 40.68
CA ILE A 123 -1.36 6.17 41.61
C ILE A 123 -0.61 6.41 42.93
N TYR A 124 0.42 7.28 42.94
CA TYR A 124 1.19 7.58 44.16
C TYR A 124 0.62 8.74 45.00
N ASP A 125 -0.26 9.58 44.45
CA ASP A 125 -0.82 10.72 45.19
C ASP A 125 -1.97 10.32 46.14
N ARG A 126 -2.57 9.13 45.96
CA ARG A 126 -3.73 8.69 46.75
C ARG A 126 -3.41 7.91 48.04
N LEU A 127 -2.15 7.89 48.49
CA LEU A 127 -1.75 7.26 49.76
C LEU A 127 -1.01 8.20 50.73
N GLY A 128 -0.86 9.48 50.39
CA GLY A 128 0.05 10.40 51.09
C GLY A 128 -0.55 11.56 51.89
N GLN A 129 -1.85 11.84 51.84
CA GLN A 129 -2.43 13.02 52.51
C GLN A 129 -3.54 12.67 53.51
N LEU A 130 -3.20 11.88 54.52
CA LEU A 130 -3.83 11.98 55.85
C LEU A 130 -2.73 12.11 56.90
N SER A 131 -2.05 13.26 56.92
CA SER A 131 -1.33 13.74 58.10
C SER A 131 -2.34 13.93 59.23
N ARG A 132 -2.39 12.89 60.05
CA ARG A 132 -3.11 12.76 61.30
C ARG A 132 -2.64 13.81 62.31
N THR A 133 -3.27 14.98 62.37
CA THR A 133 -3.26 15.79 63.60
C THR A 133 -4.44 15.36 64.47
N ARG A 134 -4.35 14.16 65.06
CA ARG A 134 -5.22 13.73 66.16
C ARG A 134 -4.67 14.29 67.47
N ARG A 135 -5.44 15.19 68.08
CA ARG A 135 -5.84 15.17 69.50
C ARG A 135 -4.77 14.70 70.50
N GLY A 136 -4.00 15.64 71.05
CA GLY A 136 -3.48 15.52 72.41
C GLY A 136 -4.59 15.91 73.39
N ARG A 137 -5.20 14.95 74.09
CA ARG A 137 -6.07 15.20 75.25
C ARG A 137 -5.62 14.34 76.42
N GLY A 138 -5.27 15.01 77.52
CA GLY A 138 -5.14 14.48 78.87
C GLY A 138 -3.71 14.53 79.39
N ARG A 139 -3.42 14.81 80.67
CA ARG A 139 -4.20 15.17 81.87
C ARG A 139 -3.11 15.34 82.96
N GLY A 140 -3.11 16.43 83.72
CA GLY A 140 -2.18 16.63 84.84
C GLY A 140 -2.78 17.60 85.86
N TYR A 141 -2.79 17.18 87.13
CA TYR A 141 -3.45 17.75 88.30
C TYR A 141 -2.55 18.76 89.06
N SER A 142 -3.19 19.73 89.76
CA SER A 142 -2.83 20.42 91.03
C SER A 142 -1.38 20.79 91.37
N ASP A 143 -1.08 22.05 91.72
CA ASP A 143 -1.05 22.62 93.09
C ASP A 143 -0.55 24.09 93.08
N ALA A 144 -0.85 24.83 94.16
CA ALA A 144 -0.47 26.21 94.53
C ALA A 144 -1.28 27.41 93.97
#